data_AF-A0A7C5W172-F1
#
_entry.id   AF-A0A7C5W172-F1
#
_cell.length_a   1.000
_cell.length_b   1.000
_cell.length_c   1.000
_cell.angle_alpha   90.00
_cell.angle_beta   90.00
_cell.angle_gamma   90.00
#
_symmetry.space_group_name_H-M   'P 1'
#
loop_
_entity.id
_entity.type
_entity.pdbx_description
1 polymer ?
#
loop_
_entity_poly.entity_id
_entity_poly.type
_entity_poly.pdbx_seq_one_letter_code
_entity_poly.pdbx_strand_id
1 'polypeptide(L)'
;MDYYPFARDHLALNITRRCNQRCIFCFEGDRSSWDETSIDKIRELVSKARERGLENLIFMGAEALLRKDIFDIIRMCRELGMKEIGIFTNGQALTRPMLIENLYRAGMTYLDISFHYANPESFAIGTSTKPELYDNFLKGLEILD
;
A
#
# COMPACT_ATOMS: atom_id res chain seq x y z
N MET A 1 -16.50 27.57 10.92
CA MET A 1 -15.41 26.57 10.85
C MET A 1 -15.02 26.53 9.39
N ASP A 2 -13.87 27.09 9.05
CA ASP A 2 -13.48 27.30 7.65
C ASP A 2 -13.39 25.97 6.89
N TYR A 3 -14.12 25.91 5.78
CA TYR A 3 -14.17 24.76 4.89
C TYR A 3 -12.92 24.78 4.03
N TYR A 4 -11.94 23.94 4.38
CA TYR A 4 -10.78 23.66 3.52
C TYR A 4 -11.11 22.40 2.71
N PRO A 5 -11.50 22.52 1.42
CA PRO A 5 -11.99 21.40 0.63
C PRO A 5 -11.01 20.21 0.56
N PHE A 6 -9.70 20.48 0.53
CA PHE A 6 -8.64 19.45 0.51
C PHE A 6 -8.46 18.68 1.84
N ALA A 7 -9.04 19.16 2.94
CA ALA A 7 -8.79 18.59 4.27
C ALA A 7 -9.51 17.26 4.53
N ARG A 8 -10.32 16.76 3.58
CA ARG A 8 -11.15 15.55 3.75
C ARG A 8 -11.18 14.64 2.51
N ASP A 9 -10.12 14.61 1.72
CA ASP A 9 -10.16 13.85 0.47
C ASP A 9 -10.01 12.34 0.69
N HIS A 10 -9.18 11.92 1.66
CA HIS A 10 -8.91 10.51 1.88
C HIS A 10 -8.43 10.21 3.31
N LEU A 11 -8.57 8.95 3.73
CA LEU A 11 -7.91 8.39 4.91
C LEU A 11 -6.67 7.62 4.44
N ALA A 12 -5.51 7.90 5.00
CA ALA A 12 -4.29 7.11 4.76
C ALA A 12 -3.94 6.29 6.01
N LEU A 13 -3.71 4.99 5.85
CA LEU A 13 -3.40 4.08 6.97
C LEU A 13 -2.11 3.30 6.72
N ASN A 14 -1.16 3.42 7.64
CA ASN A 14 0.01 2.53 7.73
C ASN A 14 -0.38 1.27 8.49
N ILE A 15 -0.74 0.21 7.77
CA ILE A 15 -1.29 -1.02 8.36
C ILE A 15 -0.22 -2.08 8.68
N THR A 16 1.01 -1.87 8.21
CA THR A 16 2.16 -2.74 8.50
C THR A 16 3.44 -1.93 8.58
N ARG A 17 4.38 -2.43 9.38
CA ARG A 17 5.74 -1.89 9.51
C ARG A 17 6.80 -2.80 8.88
N ARG A 18 6.38 -3.89 8.23
CA ARG A 18 7.27 -4.78 7.47
C ARG A 18 7.55 -4.18 6.10
N CYS A 19 8.81 -4.17 5.69
CA CYS A 19 9.22 -3.86 4.33
C CYS A 19 10.23 -4.90 3.83
N ASN A 20 10.21 -5.16 2.54
CA ASN A 20 11.20 -5.99 1.84
C ASN A 20 12.32 -5.15 1.20
N GLN A 21 12.33 -3.83 1.43
CA GLN A 21 13.38 -2.89 1.04
C GLN A 21 13.85 -2.08 2.26
N ARG A 22 15.04 -1.47 2.17
CA ARG A 22 15.65 -0.63 3.21
C ARG A 22 16.14 0.67 2.59
N CYS A 23 15.20 1.43 2.04
CA CYS A 23 15.54 2.60 1.25
C CYS A 23 16.21 3.68 2.09
N ILE A 24 17.32 4.23 1.59
CA ILE A 24 18.17 5.18 2.32
C ILE A 24 17.45 6.51 2.61
N PHE A 25 16.37 6.80 1.89
CA PHE A 25 15.53 7.99 2.03
C PHE A 25 14.21 7.71 2.75
N CYS A 26 13.95 6.46 3.17
CA CYS A 26 12.67 6.07 3.77
C CYS A 26 12.53 6.64 5.19
N PHE A 27 11.45 7.38 5.45
CA PHE A 27 11.15 7.89 6.80
C PHE A 27 10.51 6.84 7.71
N GLU A 28 9.87 5.80 7.13
CA GLU A 28 9.26 4.69 7.87
C GLU A 28 10.31 3.67 8.33
N GLY A 29 11.10 3.16 7.37
CA GLY A 29 12.05 2.06 7.55
C GLY A 29 11.36 0.70 7.80
N ASP A 30 12.16 -0.39 7.79
CA ASP A 30 11.69 -1.69 8.27
C ASP A 30 11.69 -1.71 9.80
N ARG A 31 10.49 -1.77 10.40
CA ARG A 31 10.27 -1.94 11.84
C ARG A 31 9.41 -3.16 12.10
N SER A 32 9.71 -4.25 11.41
CA SER A 32 9.00 -5.53 11.48
C SER A 32 8.85 -6.14 12.89
N SER A 33 9.65 -5.69 13.87
CA SER A 33 9.50 -6.06 15.28
C SER A 33 8.30 -5.41 15.99
N TRP A 34 7.63 -4.45 15.36
CA TRP A 34 6.48 -3.75 15.94
C TRP A 34 5.18 -4.46 15.57
N ASP A 35 4.19 -4.40 16.46
CA ASP A 35 2.89 -5.00 16.23
C ASP A 35 2.15 -4.34 15.05
N GLU A 36 1.48 -5.16 14.24
CA GLU A 36 0.60 -4.67 13.19
C GLU A 36 -0.73 -4.18 13.79
N THR A 37 -1.32 -3.16 13.16
CA THR A 37 -2.66 -2.71 13.55
C THR A 37 -3.67 -3.83 13.31
N SER A 38 -4.39 -4.26 14.35
CA SER A 38 -5.38 -5.34 14.22
C SER A 38 -6.50 -4.97 13.23
N ILE A 39 -7.10 -5.99 12.59
CA ILE A 39 -8.22 -5.78 11.66
C ILE A 39 -9.39 -5.06 12.32
N ASP A 40 -9.67 -5.32 13.61
CA ASP A 40 -10.72 -4.65 14.36
C ASP A 40 -10.43 -3.17 14.56
N LYS A 41 -9.17 -2.82 14.81
CA LYS A 41 -8.77 -1.42 14.92
C LYS A 41 -8.86 -0.71 13.57
N ILE A 42 -8.49 -1.37 12.48
CA ILE A 42 -8.67 -0.83 11.12
C ILE A 42 -10.17 -0.59 10.85
N ARG A 43 -11.04 -1.57 11.16
CA ARG A 43 -12.49 -1.43 11.02
C ARG A 43 -13.01 -0.21 11.78
N GLU A 44 -12.60 -0.03 13.04
CA GLU A 44 -12.99 1.14 13.85
C GLU A 44 -12.58 2.46 13.18
N LEU A 45 -11.35 2.57 12.68
CA LEU A 45 -10.83 3.78 12.04
C LEU A 45 -11.56 4.08 10.72
N VAL A 46 -11.78 3.05 9.90
CA VAL A 46 -12.45 3.18 8.60
C VAL A 46 -13.92 3.55 8.79
N SER A 47 -14.64 2.92 9.73
CA SER A 47 -16.02 3.29 10.06
C SER A 47 -16.12 4.76 10.49
N LYS A 48 -15.22 5.21 11.37
CA LYS A 48 -15.15 6.62 11.81
C LYS A 48 -14.86 7.59 10.67
N ALA A 49 -14.06 7.19 9.68
CA ALA A 49 -13.82 8.00 8.49
C ALA A 49 -15.04 8.06 7.58
N ARG A 50 -15.75 6.94 7.41
CA ARG A 50 -17.02 6.89 6.67
C ARG A 50 -18.11 7.75 7.28
N GLU A 51 -18.26 7.73 8.60
CA GLU A 51 -19.17 8.63 9.33
C GLU A 51 -18.89 10.12 9.07
N ARG A 52 -17.64 10.46 8.75
CA ARG A 52 -17.20 11.83 8.41
C ARG A 52 -17.32 12.16 6.92
N GLY A 53 -17.80 11.23 6.10
CA GLY A 53 -18.03 11.40 4.67
C GLY A 53 -16.84 11.05 3.77
N LEU A 54 -15.72 10.55 4.28
CA LEU A 54 -14.56 10.20 3.46
C LEU A 54 -14.88 8.95 2.63
N GLU A 55 -14.66 9.00 1.32
CA GLU A 55 -14.93 7.86 0.43
C GLU A 55 -13.66 7.18 -0.09
N ASN A 56 -12.50 7.82 0.11
CA ASN A 56 -11.22 7.35 -0.41
C ASN A 56 -10.34 6.88 0.74
N LEU A 57 -9.72 5.72 0.54
CA LEU A 57 -8.85 5.06 1.51
C LEU A 57 -7.55 4.67 0.82
N ILE A 58 -6.42 4.96 1.44
CA ILE A 58 -5.10 4.56 0.95
C ILE A 58 -4.45 3.69 2.01
N PHE A 59 -4.12 2.46 1.62
CA PHE A 59 -3.23 1.62 2.42
C PHE A 59 -1.80 1.94 2.06
N MET A 60 -1.11 2.40 3.09
CA MET A 60 0.31 2.65 3.11
C MET A 60 0.93 1.76 4.20
N GLY A 61 2.14 2.10 4.61
CA GLY A 61 2.95 1.37 5.56
C GLY A 61 4.36 1.28 5.00
N ALA A 62 5.17 0.39 5.58
CA ALA A 62 6.48 0.15 4.99
C ALA A 62 6.34 -0.62 3.66
N GLU A 63 5.59 -1.73 3.60
CA GLU A 63 5.06 -2.33 2.36
C GLU A 63 3.74 -3.08 2.62
N ALA A 64 2.61 -2.49 2.19
CA ALA A 64 1.27 -3.02 2.50
C ALA A 64 1.03 -4.44 1.92
N LEU A 65 1.62 -4.78 0.78
CA LEU A 65 1.44 -6.09 0.13
C LEU A 65 2.16 -7.24 0.85
N LEU A 66 2.94 -6.95 1.90
CA LEU A 66 3.49 -7.96 2.82
C LEU A 66 2.53 -8.36 3.95
N ARG A 67 1.37 -7.70 4.04
CA ARG A 67 0.36 -8.04 5.05
C ARG A 67 -0.48 -9.24 4.57
N LYS A 68 -0.59 -10.27 5.41
CA LYS A 68 -1.18 -11.57 5.02
C LYS A 68 -2.67 -11.51 4.77
N ASP A 69 -3.38 -10.70 5.56
CA ASP A 69 -4.83 -10.49 5.55
C ASP A 69 -5.26 -9.28 4.69
N ILE A 70 -4.39 -8.79 3.79
CA ILE A 70 -4.65 -7.58 3.00
C ILE A 70 -5.95 -7.65 2.18
N PHE A 71 -6.25 -8.80 1.58
CA PHE A 71 -7.48 -8.96 0.79
C PHE A 71 -8.74 -8.84 1.66
N ASP A 72 -8.71 -9.40 2.87
CA ASP A 72 -9.84 -9.36 3.80
C ASP A 72 -10.06 -7.94 4.34
N ILE A 73 -8.98 -7.21 4.56
CA ILE A 73 -9.03 -5.79 4.93
C ILE A 73 -9.68 -4.96 3.82
N ILE A 74 -9.28 -5.15 2.56
CA ILE A 74 -9.87 -4.43 1.42
C ILE A 74 -11.36 -4.72 1.32
N ARG A 75 -11.78 -6.00 1.38
CA ARG A 75 -13.19 -6.40 1.35
C ARG A 75 -13.99 -5.74 2.46
N MET A 76 -13.48 -5.80 3.69
CA MET A 76 -14.11 -5.15 4.84
C MET A 76 -14.27 -3.64 4.63
N CYS A 77 -13.26 -2.95 4.08
CA CYS A 77 -13.37 -1.53 3.78
C CYS A 77 -14.38 -1.20 2.67
N ARG A 78 -14.56 -2.10 1.69
CA ARG A 78 -15.64 -2.01 0.70
C ARG A 78 -17.02 -2.18 1.33
N GLU A 79 -17.19 -3.15 2.21
CA GLU A 79 -18.44 -3.38 2.95
C GLU A 79 -18.81 -2.17 3.82
N LEU A 80 -17.82 -1.47 4.37
CA LEU A 80 -18.02 -0.19 5.08
C LEU A 80 -18.37 0.98 4.15
N GLY A 81 -18.37 0.78 2.83
CA GLY A 81 -18.81 1.78 1.85
C GLY A 81 -17.75 2.80 1.47
N MET A 82 -16.45 2.49 1.63
CA MET A 82 -15.42 3.23 0.90
C MET A 82 -15.66 3.02 -0.61
N LYS A 83 -15.35 4.03 -1.44
CA LYS A 83 -15.50 3.98 -2.92
C LYS A 83 -14.19 3.90 -3.69
N GLU A 84 -13.10 4.45 -3.14
CA GLU A 84 -11.76 4.27 -3.72
C GLU A 84 -10.85 3.62 -2.67
N ILE A 85 -10.18 2.51 -3.02
CA ILE A 85 -9.10 1.91 -2.21
C ILE A 85 -7.84 1.89 -3.06
N GLY A 86 -6.86 2.67 -2.63
CA GLY A 86 -5.50 2.64 -3.12
C GLY A 86 -4.60 1.76 -2.27
N ILE A 87 -3.60 1.16 -2.92
CA ILE A 87 -2.42 0.62 -2.25
C ILE A 87 -1.19 1.33 -2.78
N PHE A 88 -0.34 1.78 -1.87
CA PHE A 88 1.01 2.26 -2.18
C PHE A 88 1.97 1.08 -2.02
N THR A 89 2.77 0.80 -3.04
CA THR A 89 3.71 -0.33 -3.06
C THR A 89 5.04 0.04 -3.72
N ASN A 90 6.12 -0.64 -3.35
CA ASN A 90 7.41 -0.59 -4.05
C ASN A 90 7.46 -1.50 -5.29
N GLY A 91 6.37 -2.20 -5.61
CA GLY A 91 6.22 -2.98 -6.83
C GLY A 91 6.85 -4.37 -6.80
N GLN A 92 7.66 -4.71 -5.79
CA GLN A 92 8.37 -5.99 -5.76
C GLN A 92 7.44 -7.20 -5.66
N ALA A 93 6.29 -7.03 -5.01
CA ALA A 93 5.31 -8.10 -4.83
C ALA A 93 4.47 -8.37 -6.09
N LEU A 94 4.50 -7.50 -7.10
CA LEU A 94 3.61 -7.57 -8.26
C LEU A 94 3.84 -8.81 -9.14
N THR A 95 5.04 -9.38 -9.09
CA THR A 95 5.37 -10.65 -9.76
C THR A 95 4.70 -11.88 -9.14
N ARG A 96 4.04 -11.73 -7.99
CA ARG A 96 3.31 -12.84 -7.35
C ARG A 96 2.09 -13.22 -8.20
N PRO A 97 1.95 -14.50 -8.59
CA PRO A 97 0.79 -14.96 -9.36
C PRO A 97 -0.53 -14.60 -8.66
N MET A 98 -1.52 -14.21 -9.46
CA MET A 98 -2.88 -13.87 -9.02
C MET A 98 -2.97 -12.68 -8.03
N LEU A 99 -1.87 -12.00 -7.68
CA LEU A 99 -1.93 -10.92 -6.68
C LEU A 99 -2.85 -9.79 -7.14
N ILE A 100 -2.63 -9.26 -8.35
CA ILE A 100 -3.43 -8.16 -8.91
C ILE A 100 -4.90 -8.55 -9.07
N GLU A 101 -5.16 -9.73 -9.66
CA GLU A 101 -6.51 -10.28 -9.79
C GLU A 101 -7.23 -10.38 -8.42
N ASN A 102 -6.53 -10.86 -7.39
CA ASN A 102 -7.10 -10.99 -6.04
C ASN A 102 -7.33 -9.62 -5.37
N LEU A 103 -6.44 -8.64 -5.59
CA LEU A 103 -6.64 -7.26 -5.12
C LEU A 103 -7.86 -6.62 -5.79
N TYR A 104 -7.98 -6.77 -7.11
CA TYR A 104 -9.12 -6.29 -7.87
C TYR A 104 -10.43 -6.93 -7.39
N ARG A 105 -10.46 -8.27 -7.24
CA ARG A 105 -11.63 -9.01 -6.72
C ARG A 105 -11.97 -8.64 -5.26
N ALA A 106 -10.98 -8.26 -4.47
CA ALA A 106 -11.22 -7.75 -3.12
C ALA A 106 -11.84 -6.34 -3.12
N GLY A 107 -11.77 -5.63 -4.24
CA GLY A 107 -12.32 -4.29 -4.44
C GLY A 107 -11.31 -3.16 -4.34
N MET A 108 -10.02 -3.44 -4.55
CA MET A 108 -9.03 -2.40 -4.80
C MET A 108 -9.36 -1.65 -6.09
N THR A 109 -9.17 -0.33 -6.11
CA THR A 109 -9.53 0.51 -7.25
C THR A 109 -8.32 1.09 -7.97
N TYR A 110 -7.21 1.31 -7.27
CA TYR A 110 -5.98 1.78 -7.89
C TYR A 110 -4.74 1.31 -7.13
N LEU A 111 -3.62 1.34 -7.83
CA LEU A 111 -2.29 1.03 -7.31
C LEU A 111 -1.40 2.24 -7.57
N ASP A 112 -0.66 2.66 -6.55
CA ASP A 112 0.40 3.67 -6.67
C ASP A 112 1.74 2.98 -6.43
N ILE A 113 2.65 3.10 -7.39
CA ILE A 113 3.93 2.38 -7.37
C ILE A 113 5.05 3.39 -7.18
N SER A 114 5.74 3.27 -6.05
CA SER A 114 6.87 4.13 -5.70
C SER A 114 8.12 3.68 -6.43
N PHE A 115 8.64 4.53 -7.33
CA PHE A 115 9.86 4.26 -8.09
C PHE A 115 10.72 5.52 -8.22
N HIS A 116 12.02 5.39 -7.93
CA HIS A 116 12.91 6.54 -7.74
C HIS A 116 14.23 6.43 -8.53
N TYR A 117 14.40 5.41 -9.39
CA TYR A 117 15.72 4.95 -9.81
C TYR A 117 15.86 4.92 -11.33
N ALA A 118 17.01 5.37 -11.84
CA ALA A 118 17.24 5.43 -13.29
C ALA A 118 17.74 4.09 -13.88
N ASN A 119 18.38 3.26 -13.05
CA ASN A 119 19.02 2.01 -13.46
C ASN A 119 19.15 1.02 -12.27
N PRO A 120 19.51 -0.26 -12.52
CA PRO A 120 19.67 -1.26 -11.46
C PRO A 120 20.65 -0.87 -10.35
N GLU A 121 21.74 -0.17 -10.67
CA GLU A 121 22.75 0.24 -9.69
C GLU A 121 22.20 1.29 -8.72
N SER A 122 21.53 2.33 -9.24
CA SER A 122 20.90 3.36 -8.41
C SER A 122 19.75 2.81 -7.57
N PHE A 123 19.03 1.82 -8.09
CA PHE A 123 18.03 1.06 -7.33
C PHE A 123 18.66 0.29 -6.18
N ALA A 124 19.73 -0.48 -6.42
CA ALA A 124 20.42 -1.26 -5.40
C ALA A 124 20.93 -0.37 -4.26
N ILE A 125 21.58 0.76 -4.59
CA ILE A 125 22.06 1.75 -3.62
C ILE A 125 20.87 2.35 -2.85
N GLY A 126 19.86 2.82 -3.57
CA GLY A 126 18.77 3.58 -2.98
C GLY A 126 17.81 2.74 -2.13
N THR A 127 17.68 1.44 -2.38
CA THR A 127 16.85 0.48 -1.61
C THR A 127 17.64 -0.37 -0.63
N SER A 128 18.98 -0.29 -0.65
CA SER A 128 19.90 -1.21 0.01
C SER A 128 19.59 -2.69 -0.28
N THR A 129 19.34 -3.01 -1.56
CA THR A 129 19.02 -4.37 -2.02
C THR A 129 19.87 -4.77 -3.23
N LYS A 130 19.61 -5.94 -3.81
CA LYS A 130 20.33 -6.42 -4.99
C LYS A 130 19.82 -5.79 -6.29
N PRO A 131 20.69 -5.45 -7.26
CA PRO A 131 20.29 -4.80 -8.52
C PRO A 131 19.31 -5.63 -9.35
N GLU A 132 19.36 -6.96 -9.27
CA GLU A 132 18.47 -7.85 -10.04
C GLU A 132 17.00 -7.74 -9.62
N LEU A 133 16.70 -7.20 -8.43
CA LEU A 133 15.32 -6.93 -8.02
C LEU A 133 14.72 -5.72 -8.77
N TYR A 134 15.52 -4.97 -9.53
CA TYR A 134 15.01 -4.00 -10.50
C TYR A 134 14.12 -4.69 -11.55
N ASP A 135 14.50 -5.90 -12.00
CA ASP A 135 13.74 -6.65 -12.99
C ASP A 135 12.36 -7.06 -12.49
N ASN A 136 12.18 -7.26 -11.18
CA ASN A 136 10.87 -7.54 -10.61
C ASN A 136 9.90 -6.38 -10.79
N PHE A 137 10.40 -5.14 -10.69
CA PHE A 137 9.58 -3.97 -10.94
C PHE A 137 9.15 -3.92 -12.41
N LEU A 138 10.08 -4.12 -13.35
CA LEU A 138 9.76 -4.14 -14.79
C LEU A 138 8.73 -5.23 -15.13
N LYS A 139 8.96 -6.46 -14.68
CA LYS A 139 8.00 -7.58 -14.84
C LYS A 139 6.66 -7.29 -14.18
N GLY A 140 6.68 -6.58 -13.05
CA GLY A 140 5.47 -6.14 -12.37
C GLY A 140 4.63 -5.19 -13.21
N LEU A 141 5.26 -4.29 -13.98
CA LEU A 141 4.56 -3.39 -14.90
C LEU A 141 3.95 -4.14 -16.08
N GLU A 142 4.65 -5.13 -16.65
CA GLU A 142 4.11 -5.97 -17.74
C GLU A 142 2.84 -6.75 -17.35
N ILE A 143 2.64 -7.02 -16.05
CA ILE A 143 1.43 -7.67 -15.53
C ILE A 143 0.24 -6.70 -15.44
N LEU A 144 0.50 -5.39 -15.41
CA LEU A 144 -0.54 -4.35 -15.29
C LEU A 144 -1.09 -3.88 -16.65
N ASP A 145 -0.49 -4.32 -17.76
CA ASP A 145 -0.97 -4.10 -19.13
C ASP A 145 -2.20 -4.99 -19.46
#